data_AF-D2PUA8-F1
#
_entry.id   AF-D2PUA8-F1
#
_cell.length_a   1.000
_cell.length_b   1.000
_cell.length_c   1.000
_cell.angle_alpha   90.00
_cell.angle_beta   90.00
_cell.angle_gamma   90.00
#
_symmetry.space_group_name_H-M   'P 1'
#
loop_
_entity.id
_entity.type
_entity.pdbx_description
1 polymer ?
#
loop_
_entity_poly.entity_id
_entity_poly.type
_entity_poly.pdbx_seq_one_letter_code
_entity_poly.pdbx_strand_id
1 'polypeptide(L)'
;MSGLTSVSEGAALSHPRPEVLALTGLRGLAGLAVVASSVGMWRGAPWYLNDLMDAVAVTLPFFFLLSGFVLAYNYPGLGFGSGRRVLGRYAMARIARIVPLFVVVGVAVLLLGELNGGDWVHDVYAEQTWFVGTLALCYLVYPLLARPIAASPAIAAGCALVIATILLGLHLSTETDFGRVPFSWLPVFVLGMALASRPPGLLTAAPTRWLTAPILVRLGVIGYPLYLLQALVVHGFGGVHAGTVSNALLALGWIGLTVLAADGAHRYVGVPARRAVLDLARRADRRTARR
;
A
#
# COMPACT_ATOMS: atom_id res chain seq x y z
N MET A 1 -10.15 -6.89 26.92
CA MET A 1 -9.01 -6.67 26.01
C MET A 1 -9.39 -5.62 24.98
N SER A 2 -9.00 -4.36 25.20
CA SER A 2 -9.34 -3.22 24.35
C SER A 2 -8.34 -3.11 23.20
N GLY A 3 -8.69 -3.68 22.04
CA GLY A 3 -7.83 -3.77 20.87
C GLY A 3 -8.30 -2.88 19.74
N LEU A 4 -7.58 -1.78 19.53
CA LEU A 4 -7.10 -1.32 18.22
C LEU A 4 -8.10 -1.29 17.06
N THR A 5 -8.83 -0.19 16.91
CA THR A 5 -9.05 0.42 15.59
C THR A 5 -9.04 1.96 15.75
N SER A 6 -7.99 2.58 15.21
CA SER A 6 -7.86 3.91 14.55
C SER A 6 -8.63 5.17 14.98
N VAL A 7 -9.69 5.12 15.81
CA VAL A 7 -10.58 6.26 16.08
C VAL A 7 -9.89 7.38 16.86
N SER A 8 -9.00 7.04 17.80
CA SER A 8 -8.33 8.04 18.65
C SER A 8 -7.10 8.69 18.01
N GLU A 9 -6.48 8.06 17.00
CA GLU A 9 -5.29 8.60 16.34
C GLU A 9 -5.62 9.45 15.10
N GLY A 10 -6.82 9.30 14.52
CA GLY A 10 -7.35 10.19 13.49
C GLY A 10 -7.66 11.61 13.98
N ALA A 11 -7.76 11.81 15.30
CA ALA A 11 -8.10 13.09 15.93
C ALA A 11 -7.00 14.16 15.86
N ALA A 12 -5.79 13.83 15.36
CA ALA A 12 -4.70 14.80 15.24
C ALA A 12 -4.83 15.74 14.02
N LEU A 13 -5.80 15.48 13.12
CA LEU A 13 -6.17 16.36 12.00
C LEU A 13 -7.69 16.55 12.09
N SER A 14 -8.15 17.79 12.10
CA SER A 14 -9.47 18.25 12.54
C SER A 14 -10.72 17.70 11.82
N HIS A 15 -10.61 16.69 10.96
CA HIS A 15 -11.73 16.06 10.25
C HIS A 15 -11.48 14.57 9.93
N PRO A 16 -11.45 13.64 10.90
CA PRO A 16 -11.53 12.23 10.57
C PRO A 16 -12.95 11.90 10.12
N ARG A 17 -13.17 11.84 8.80
CA ARG A 17 -14.36 11.20 8.25
C ARG A 17 -14.37 9.74 8.72
N PRO A 18 -15.56 9.13 8.98
CA PRO A 18 -15.64 7.75 9.44
C PRO A 18 -14.84 6.83 8.54
N GLU A 19 -14.02 5.96 9.14
CA GLU A 19 -13.18 5.04 8.37
C GLU A 19 -14.09 4.08 7.58
N VAL A 20 -13.88 4.01 6.27
CA VAL A 20 -14.61 3.08 5.41
C VAL A 20 -13.97 1.70 5.58
N LEU A 21 -14.37 0.99 6.65
CA LEU A 21 -13.80 -0.30 7.05
C LEU A 21 -13.77 -1.32 5.90
N ALA A 22 -14.80 -1.33 5.05
CA ALA A 22 -14.87 -2.21 3.88
C ALA A 22 -13.71 -1.96 2.90
N LEU A 23 -13.28 -0.71 2.75
CA LEU A 23 -12.17 -0.33 1.88
C LEU A 23 -10.82 -0.74 2.48
N THR A 24 -10.68 -0.64 3.80
CA THR A 24 -9.53 -1.17 4.52
C THR A 24 -9.47 -2.70 4.34
N GLY A 25 -10.59 -3.41 4.48
CA GLY A 25 -10.66 -4.85 4.22
C GLY A 25 -10.30 -5.24 2.78
N LEU A 26 -10.78 -4.48 1.81
CA LEU A 26 -10.49 -4.66 0.39
C LEU A 26 -9.01 -4.45 0.06
N ARG A 27 -8.35 -3.48 0.72
CA ARG A 27 -6.90 -3.30 0.66
C ARG A 27 -6.16 -4.48 1.28
N GLY A 28 -6.71 -5.07 2.34
CA GLY A 28 -6.18 -6.27 2.98
C GLY A 28 -6.22 -7.48 2.05
N LEU A 29 -7.34 -7.70 1.36
CA LEU A 29 -7.46 -8.72 0.33
C LEU A 29 -6.45 -8.51 -0.81
N ALA A 30 -6.31 -7.26 -1.27
CA ALA A 30 -5.32 -6.94 -2.29
C ALA A 30 -3.89 -7.27 -1.80
N GLY A 31 -3.52 -6.84 -0.59
CA GLY A 31 -2.22 -7.16 -0.01
C GLY A 31 -1.98 -8.67 0.11
N LEU A 32 -2.98 -9.43 0.57
CA LEU A 32 -2.88 -10.88 0.69
C LEU A 32 -2.72 -11.58 -0.66
N ALA A 33 -3.44 -11.13 -1.68
CA ALA A 33 -3.33 -11.67 -3.03
C ALA A 33 -1.95 -11.40 -3.65
N VAL A 34 -1.31 -10.26 -3.36
CA VAL A 34 0.09 -10.03 -3.74
C VAL A 34 1.00 -11.07 -3.09
N VAL A 35 0.92 -11.27 -1.77
CA VAL A 35 1.76 -12.25 -1.05
C VAL A 35 1.56 -13.66 -1.61
N ALA A 36 0.30 -14.06 -1.81
CA ALA A 36 -0.04 -15.39 -2.32
C ALA A 36 0.57 -15.64 -3.71
N SER A 37 0.62 -14.61 -4.55
CA SER A 37 1.28 -14.70 -5.84
C SER A 37 2.79 -14.73 -5.75
N SER A 38 3.39 -13.88 -4.91
CA SER A 38 4.84 -13.83 -4.73
C SER A 38 5.41 -15.15 -4.20
N VAL A 39 4.67 -15.86 -3.34
CA VAL A 39 5.05 -17.20 -2.83
C VAL A 39 5.07 -18.27 -3.94
N GLY A 40 4.46 -18.00 -5.11
CA GLY A 40 4.44 -18.93 -6.23
C GLY A 40 3.40 -20.05 -6.08
N MET A 41 2.39 -19.88 -5.22
CA MET A 41 1.29 -20.84 -5.01
C MET A 41 0.65 -21.34 -6.33
N TRP A 42 0.78 -20.55 -7.39
CA TRP A 42 0.16 -20.74 -8.69
C TRP A 42 1.15 -21.18 -9.79
N ARG A 43 2.46 -21.27 -9.50
CA ARG A 43 3.48 -21.69 -10.49
C ARG A 43 3.36 -23.18 -10.79
N GLY A 44 2.68 -23.54 -11.88
CA GLY A 44 2.35 -24.91 -12.25
C GLY A 44 0.88 -25.26 -12.04
N ALA A 45 0.02 -24.26 -11.80
CA ALA A 45 -1.41 -24.46 -11.84
C ALA A 45 -1.85 -24.92 -13.24
N PRO A 46 -2.94 -25.70 -13.36
CA PRO A 46 -3.52 -26.06 -14.65
C PRO A 46 -3.77 -24.82 -15.51
N TRP A 47 -3.72 -24.97 -16.83
CA TRP A 47 -3.82 -23.86 -17.78
C TRP A 47 -5.03 -22.94 -17.58
N TYR A 48 -6.15 -23.47 -17.08
CA TYR A 48 -7.37 -22.69 -16.78
C TYR A 48 -7.25 -21.79 -15.52
N LEU A 49 -6.22 -21.98 -14.69
CA LEU A 49 -5.88 -21.10 -13.57
C LEU A 49 -4.73 -20.14 -13.91
N ASN A 50 -4.12 -20.23 -15.10
CA ASN A 50 -3.13 -19.25 -15.53
C ASN A 50 -3.77 -17.86 -15.68
N ASP A 51 -5.04 -17.77 -16.08
CA ASP A 51 -5.79 -16.51 -16.11
C ASP A 51 -5.94 -15.87 -14.71
N LEU A 52 -5.90 -16.68 -13.65
CA LEU A 52 -5.91 -16.20 -12.27
C LEU A 52 -4.52 -15.66 -11.84
N MET A 53 -3.43 -16.14 -12.44
CA MET A 53 -2.10 -15.53 -12.29
C MET A 53 -2.06 -14.14 -12.90
N ASP A 54 -2.66 -13.96 -14.08
CA ASP A 54 -2.80 -12.64 -14.70
C ASP A 54 -3.68 -11.72 -13.86
N ALA A 55 -4.68 -12.26 -13.13
CA ALA A 55 -5.46 -11.49 -12.17
C ALA A 55 -4.63 -10.94 -10.98
N VAL A 56 -3.47 -11.54 -10.66
CA VAL A 56 -2.54 -10.96 -9.66
C VAL A 56 -1.95 -9.65 -10.19
N ALA A 57 -1.66 -9.57 -11.49
CA ALA A 57 -1.20 -8.32 -12.10
C ALA A 57 -2.20 -7.17 -11.88
N VAL A 58 -3.49 -7.47 -11.65
CA VAL A 58 -4.54 -6.50 -11.33
C VAL A 58 -4.55 -6.10 -9.85
N THR A 59 -4.02 -6.94 -8.96
CA THR A 59 -4.08 -6.77 -7.50
C THR A 59 -3.24 -5.58 -7.02
N LEU A 60 -2.04 -5.43 -7.59
CA LEU A 60 -1.15 -4.31 -7.29
C LEU A 60 -1.71 -2.94 -7.75
N PRO A 61 -2.17 -2.75 -9.01
CA PRO A 61 -2.86 -1.53 -9.40
C PRO A 61 -4.10 -1.28 -8.53
N PHE A 62 -4.84 -2.32 -8.16
CA PHE A 62 -5.96 -2.17 -7.25
C PHE A 62 -5.55 -1.62 -5.88
N PHE A 63 -4.43 -2.08 -5.30
CA PHE A 63 -3.89 -1.52 -4.07
C PHE A 63 -3.52 -0.02 -4.19
N PHE A 64 -2.95 0.40 -5.33
CA PHE A 64 -2.66 1.81 -5.61
C PHE A 64 -3.91 2.65 -5.83
N LEU A 65 -4.92 2.11 -6.53
CA LEU A 65 -6.23 2.73 -6.69
C LEU A 65 -6.87 3.02 -5.33
N LEU A 66 -6.91 2.01 -4.45
CA LEU A 66 -7.44 2.16 -3.09
C LEU A 66 -6.61 3.16 -2.28
N SER A 67 -5.29 3.20 -2.48
CA SER A 67 -4.43 4.17 -1.81
C SER A 67 -4.73 5.61 -2.25
N GLY A 68 -4.97 5.85 -3.54
CA GLY A 68 -5.41 7.16 -4.07
C GLY A 68 -6.78 7.56 -3.54
N PHE A 69 -7.72 6.61 -3.50
CA PHE A 69 -9.05 6.81 -2.93
C PHE A 69 -9.00 7.22 -1.46
N VAL A 70 -8.33 6.42 -0.62
CA VAL A 70 -8.22 6.68 0.83
C VAL A 70 -7.58 8.04 1.08
N LEU A 71 -6.63 8.45 0.24
CA LEU A 71 -5.95 9.73 0.39
C LEU A 71 -6.86 10.91 0.07
N ALA A 72 -7.53 10.88 -1.08
CA ALA A 72 -8.51 11.88 -1.49
C ALA A 72 -9.68 11.97 -0.50
N TYR A 73 -10.13 10.84 0.03
CA TYR A 73 -11.20 10.79 1.02
C TYR A 73 -10.81 11.46 2.35
N ASN A 74 -9.60 11.20 2.85
CA ASN A 74 -9.11 11.73 4.13
C ASN A 74 -8.59 13.18 4.04
N TYR A 75 -8.21 13.65 2.85
CA TYR A 75 -7.61 14.97 2.65
C TYR A 75 -8.28 15.76 1.50
N PRO A 76 -9.62 15.96 1.51
CA PRO A 76 -10.39 16.47 0.37
C PRO A 76 -10.10 17.94 -0.02
N GLY A 77 -9.21 18.63 0.68
CA GLY A 77 -8.81 20.02 0.37
C GLY A 77 -7.31 20.26 0.47
N LEU A 78 -6.50 19.20 0.55
CA LEU A 78 -5.05 19.34 0.55
C LEU A 78 -4.59 19.71 -0.85
N GLY A 79 -4.07 20.92 -1.03
CA GLY A 79 -3.38 21.32 -2.25
C GLY A 79 -2.12 22.09 -1.92
N PHE A 80 -1.29 22.32 -2.94
CA PHE A 80 -0.05 23.07 -2.79
C PHE A 80 -0.26 24.47 -2.16
N GLY A 81 -1.38 25.13 -2.47
CA GLY A 81 -1.75 26.42 -1.89
C GLY A 81 -2.40 26.36 -0.50
N SER A 82 -2.49 25.20 0.17
CA SER A 82 -3.09 25.07 1.51
C SER A 82 -2.15 25.48 2.65
N GLY A 83 -0.95 25.97 2.31
CA GLY A 83 0.05 26.49 3.24
C GLY A 83 1.08 25.46 3.70
N ARG A 84 2.33 25.92 3.92
CA ARG A 84 3.49 25.07 4.28
C ARG A 84 3.24 24.23 5.53
N ARG A 85 2.49 24.74 6.52
CA ARG A 85 2.17 24.01 7.76
C ARG A 85 1.27 22.78 7.52
N VAL A 86 0.24 22.91 6.68
CA VAL A 86 -0.68 21.79 6.39
C VAL A 86 0.04 20.72 5.57
N LEU A 87 0.83 21.14 4.58
CA LEU A 87 1.65 20.24 3.77
C LEU A 87 2.73 19.54 4.61
N GLY A 88 3.35 20.25 5.55
CA GLY A 88 4.32 19.69 6.49
C GLY A 88 3.71 18.62 7.40
N ARG A 89 2.51 18.85 7.95
CA ARG A 89 1.80 17.84 8.75
C ARG A 89 1.42 16.60 7.94
N TYR A 90 0.98 16.80 6.69
CA TYR A 90 0.73 15.71 5.76
C TYR A 90 1.99 14.88 5.49
N ALA A 91 3.09 15.54 5.10
CA ALA A 91 4.36 14.88 4.81
C ALA A 91 4.88 14.12 6.03
N MET A 92 4.82 14.74 7.21
CA MET A 92 5.22 14.11 8.47
C MET A 92 4.40 12.86 8.78
N ALA A 93 3.08 12.90 8.58
CA ALA A 93 2.21 11.75 8.81
C ALA A 93 2.53 10.57 7.85
N ARG A 94 3.04 10.85 6.65
CA ARG A 94 3.45 9.83 5.67
C ARG A 94 4.84 9.28 5.96
N ILE A 95 5.79 10.13 6.31
CA ILE A 95 7.13 9.76 6.76
C ILE A 95 7.03 8.86 8.01
N ALA A 96 6.24 9.28 9.01
CA ALA A 96 6.00 8.51 10.23
C ALA A 96 5.37 7.13 9.99
N ARG A 97 4.74 6.92 8.81
CA ARG A 97 4.14 5.64 8.43
C ARG A 97 5.13 4.73 7.69
N ILE A 98 5.95 5.27 6.78
CA ILE A 98 6.82 4.50 5.89
C ILE A 98 8.20 4.27 6.53
N VAL A 99 8.87 5.35 6.93
CA VAL A 99 10.30 5.34 7.21
C VAL A 99 10.69 4.41 8.34
N PRO A 100 10.02 4.40 9.52
CA PRO A 100 10.51 3.57 10.62
C PRO A 100 10.52 2.09 10.30
N LEU A 101 9.47 1.61 9.62
CA LEU A 101 9.37 0.21 9.27
C LEU A 101 10.32 -0.15 8.12
N PHE A 102 10.43 0.70 7.10
CA PHE A 102 11.40 0.50 6.02
C PHE A 102 12.84 0.41 6.55
N VAL A 103 13.22 1.28 7.49
CA VAL A 103 14.55 1.26 8.10
C VAL A 103 14.78 -0.03 8.88
N VAL A 104 13.84 -0.43 9.74
CA VAL A 104 14.00 -1.65 10.56
C VAL A 104 14.03 -2.91 9.69
N VAL A 105 13.14 -3.01 8.70
CA VAL A 105 13.14 -4.13 7.77
C VAL A 105 14.43 -4.13 6.94
N GLY A 106 14.87 -2.98 6.45
CA GLY A 106 16.12 -2.86 5.71
C GLY A 106 17.34 -3.30 6.53
N VAL A 107 17.45 -2.86 7.79
CA VAL A 107 18.51 -3.34 8.68
C VAL A 107 18.44 -4.85 8.85
N ALA A 108 17.24 -5.43 9.02
CA ALA A 108 17.08 -6.89 9.08
C ALA A 108 17.54 -7.58 7.79
N VAL A 109 17.24 -7.02 6.61
CA VAL A 109 17.72 -7.53 5.32
C VAL A 109 19.25 -7.48 5.25
N LEU A 110 19.90 -6.38 5.64
CA LEU A 110 21.36 -6.29 5.63
C LEU A 110 22.01 -7.33 6.56
N LEU A 111 21.45 -7.50 7.77
CA LEU A 111 21.95 -8.51 8.73
C LEU A 111 21.78 -9.94 8.22
N LEU A 112 20.65 -10.25 7.57
CA LEU A 112 20.42 -11.55 6.94
C LEU A 112 21.24 -11.73 5.66
N GLY A 113 21.63 -10.64 5.03
CA GLY A 113 22.48 -10.62 3.85
C GLY A 113 23.84 -11.26 4.08
N GLU A 114 24.40 -11.13 5.29
CA GLU A 114 25.63 -11.81 5.69
C GLU A 114 25.52 -13.35 5.60
N LEU A 115 24.30 -13.90 5.70
CA LEU A 115 24.03 -15.34 5.61
C LEU A 115 23.61 -15.78 4.20
N ASN A 116 22.96 -14.89 3.43
CA ASN A 116 22.32 -15.22 2.15
C ASN A 116 23.06 -14.69 0.91
N GLY A 117 24.08 -13.85 1.10
CA GLY A 117 24.90 -13.27 0.03
C GLY A 117 24.36 -11.94 -0.51
N GLY A 118 25.22 -11.23 -1.25
CA GLY A 118 24.93 -9.88 -1.78
C GLY A 118 23.82 -9.84 -2.82
N ASP A 119 23.69 -10.88 -3.65
CA ASP A 119 22.65 -10.95 -4.69
C ASP A 119 21.25 -11.00 -4.07
N TRP A 120 21.09 -11.79 -2.99
CA TRP A 120 19.85 -11.85 -2.22
C TRP A 120 19.46 -10.50 -1.63
N VAL A 121 20.44 -9.78 -1.06
CA VAL A 121 20.23 -8.42 -0.53
C VAL A 121 19.75 -7.49 -1.63
N HIS A 122 20.42 -7.53 -2.79
CA HIS A 122 20.07 -6.69 -3.94
C HIS A 122 18.63 -6.95 -4.39
N ASP A 123 18.21 -8.21 -4.53
CA ASP A 123 16.88 -8.57 -5.03
C ASP A 123 15.77 -8.17 -4.04
N VAL A 124 15.97 -8.41 -2.75
CA VAL A 124 15.01 -7.98 -1.71
C VAL A 124 14.90 -6.46 -1.66
N TYR A 125 16.03 -5.74 -1.68
CA TYR A 125 16.02 -4.28 -1.66
C TYR A 125 15.46 -3.67 -2.93
N ALA A 126 15.69 -4.28 -4.09
CA ALA A 126 15.14 -3.80 -5.36
C ALA A 126 13.60 -3.77 -5.30
N GLU A 127 12.97 -4.85 -4.82
CA GLU A 127 11.51 -4.93 -4.66
C GLU A 127 11.00 -3.94 -3.61
N GLN A 128 11.65 -3.87 -2.45
CA GLN A 128 11.26 -2.95 -1.38
C GLN A 128 11.39 -1.47 -1.80
N THR A 129 12.50 -1.12 -2.44
CA THR A 129 12.80 0.26 -2.87
C THR A 129 11.89 0.68 -4.00
N TRP A 130 11.60 -0.22 -4.95
CA TRP A 130 10.62 0.04 -6.01
C TRP A 130 9.24 0.37 -5.43
N PHE A 131 8.75 -0.41 -4.46
CA PHE A 131 7.45 -0.20 -3.86
C PHE A 131 7.38 1.08 -3.02
N VAL A 132 8.39 1.30 -2.17
CA VAL A 132 8.49 2.51 -1.36
C VAL A 132 8.66 3.74 -2.23
N GLY A 133 9.44 3.65 -3.30
CA GLY A 133 9.61 4.68 -4.32
C GLY A 133 8.28 5.04 -4.99
N THR A 134 7.51 4.03 -5.40
CA THR A 134 6.17 4.23 -5.98
C THR A 134 5.21 4.89 -5.00
N LEU A 135 5.17 4.43 -3.75
CA LEU A 135 4.35 5.07 -2.70
C LEU A 135 4.77 6.51 -2.41
N ALA A 136 6.08 6.77 -2.33
CA ALA A 136 6.62 8.11 -2.11
C ALA A 136 6.25 9.04 -3.26
N LEU A 137 6.37 8.57 -4.51
CA LEU A 137 5.94 9.30 -5.71
C LEU A 137 4.45 9.63 -5.64
N CYS A 138 3.58 8.65 -5.38
CA CYS A 138 2.15 8.89 -5.21
C CYS A 138 1.86 9.94 -4.12
N TYR A 139 2.58 9.89 -3.00
CA TYR A 139 2.41 10.84 -1.90
C TYR A 139 2.91 12.25 -2.23
N LEU A 140 3.96 12.37 -3.05
CA LEU A 140 4.50 13.63 -3.52
C LEU A 140 3.60 14.28 -4.57
N VAL A 141 3.05 13.47 -5.48
CA VAL A 141 2.19 13.93 -6.57
C VAL A 141 0.79 14.31 -6.06
N TYR A 142 0.30 13.67 -4.99
CA TYR A 142 -1.04 13.90 -4.46
C TYR A 142 -1.40 15.38 -4.20
N PRO A 143 -0.62 16.19 -3.47
CA PRO A 143 -0.93 17.60 -3.23
C PRO A 143 -0.96 18.47 -4.50
N LEU A 144 -0.29 18.04 -5.57
CA LEU A 144 -0.31 18.71 -6.87
C LEU A 144 -1.61 18.41 -7.61
N LEU A 145 -2.07 17.16 -7.55
CA LEU A 145 -3.22 16.69 -8.30
C LEU A 145 -4.56 16.80 -7.56
N ALA A 146 -4.56 16.89 -6.23
CA ALA A 146 -5.79 16.83 -5.44
C ALA A 146 -6.79 17.94 -5.79
N ARG A 147 -6.33 19.18 -5.98
CA ARG A 147 -7.20 20.30 -6.40
C ARG A 147 -7.77 20.15 -7.81
N PRO A 148 -6.95 19.94 -8.86
CA PRO A 148 -7.50 19.80 -10.22
C PRO A 148 -8.40 18.57 -10.35
N ILE A 149 -8.09 17.46 -9.67
CA ILE A 149 -8.93 16.27 -9.67
C ILE A 149 -10.27 16.54 -8.98
N ALA A 150 -10.27 17.22 -7.83
CA ALA A 150 -11.50 17.56 -7.12
C ALA A 150 -12.39 18.53 -7.92
N ALA A 151 -11.77 19.44 -8.70
CA ALA A 151 -12.51 20.38 -9.54
C ALA A 151 -13.19 19.70 -10.74
N SER A 152 -12.61 18.64 -11.29
CA SER A 152 -13.14 17.96 -12.48
C SER A 152 -12.85 16.45 -12.46
N PRO A 153 -13.50 15.67 -11.57
CA PRO A 153 -13.17 14.27 -11.36
C PRO A 153 -13.46 13.40 -12.59
N ALA A 154 -14.47 13.75 -13.40
CA ALA A 154 -14.78 13.02 -14.63
C ALA A 154 -13.67 13.16 -15.69
N ILE A 155 -13.13 14.38 -15.86
CA ILE A 155 -12.03 14.65 -16.79
C ILE A 155 -10.76 13.93 -16.31
N ALA A 156 -10.44 14.03 -15.02
CA ALA A 156 -9.30 13.33 -14.43
C ALA A 156 -9.38 11.81 -14.61
N ALA A 157 -10.56 11.21 -14.38
CA ALA A 157 -10.78 9.78 -14.62
C ALA A 157 -10.63 9.42 -16.11
N GLY A 158 -11.18 10.24 -17.01
CA GLY A 158 -11.03 10.06 -18.46
C GLY A 158 -9.55 10.09 -18.89
N CYS A 159 -8.80 11.11 -18.47
CA CYS A 159 -7.37 11.21 -18.75
C CYS A 159 -6.59 10.03 -18.17
N ALA A 160 -6.87 9.62 -16.93
CA ALA A 160 -6.24 8.47 -16.31
C ALA A 160 -6.49 7.17 -17.08
N LEU A 161 -7.73 6.93 -17.53
CA LEU A 161 -8.07 5.77 -18.35
C LEU A 161 -7.35 5.80 -19.70
N VAL A 162 -7.30 6.96 -20.37
CA VAL A 162 -6.57 7.11 -21.65
C VAL A 162 -5.09 6.80 -21.47
N ILE A 163 -4.44 7.37 -20.44
CA ILE A 163 -3.02 7.10 -20.17
C ILE A 163 -2.80 5.63 -19.81
N ALA A 164 -3.67 5.04 -18.98
CA ALA A 164 -3.58 3.61 -18.63
C ALA A 164 -3.71 2.72 -19.88
N THR A 165 -4.62 3.03 -20.80
CA THR A 165 -4.76 2.31 -22.08
C THR A 165 -3.53 2.47 -22.97
N ILE A 166 -2.94 3.66 -23.05
CA ILE A 166 -1.70 3.89 -23.79
C ILE A 166 -0.55 3.07 -23.20
N LEU A 167 -0.38 3.10 -21.87
CA LEU A 167 0.66 2.32 -21.18
C LEU A 167 0.45 0.81 -21.37
N LEU A 168 -0.80 0.34 -21.34
CA LEU A 168 -1.13 -1.04 -21.63
C LEU A 168 -0.76 -1.41 -23.08
N GLY A 169 -1.13 -0.55 -24.04
CA GLY A 169 -0.75 -0.74 -25.45
C GLY A 169 0.77 -0.80 -25.63
N LEU A 170 1.51 0.10 -24.98
CA LEU A 170 2.97 0.11 -24.99
C LEU A 170 3.56 -1.16 -24.36
N HIS A 171 3.01 -1.62 -23.24
CA HIS A 171 3.41 -2.85 -22.57
C HIS A 171 3.14 -4.10 -23.42
N LEU A 172 2.04 -4.13 -24.16
CA LEU A 172 1.74 -5.21 -25.09
C LEU A 172 2.62 -5.16 -26.36
N SER A 173 3.07 -3.96 -26.76
CA SER A 173 3.91 -3.77 -27.96
C SER A 173 5.41 -3.89 -27.71
N THR A 174 5.86 -3.75 -26.47
CA THR A 174 7.29 -3.78 -26.12
C THR A 174 7.51 -4.81 -25.04
N GLU A 175 8.63 -5.54 -25.09
CA GLU A 175 9.03 -6.46 -24.00
C GLU A 175 9.47 -5.73 -22.71
N THR A 176 9.13 -4.44 -22.58
CA THR A 176 9.52 -3.62 -21.44
C THR A 176 8.53 -3.82 -20.29
N ASP A 177 9.05 -4.20 -19.13
CA ASP A 177 8.28 -4.30 -17.88
C ASP A 177 8.01 -2.90 -17.30
N PHE A 178 7.00 -2.21 -17.87
CA PHE A 178 6.53 -0.92 -17.36
C PHE A 178 5.98 -1.00 -15.93
N GLY A 179 5.66 -2.20 -15.42
CA GLY A 179 5.25 -2.40 -14.03
C GLY A 179 6.35 -2.00 -13.04
N ARG A 180 7.62 -2.12 -13.44
CA ARG A 180 8.76 -1.67 -12.63
C ARG A 180 8.99 -0.16 -12.66
N VAL A 181 8.28 0.59 -13.50
CA VAL A 181 8.42 2.04 -13.57
C VAL A 181 7.38 2.69 -12.64
N PRO A 182 7.77 3.38 -11.55
CA PRO A 182 6.82 3.97 -10.60
C PRO A 182 5.74 4.87 -11.22
N PHE A 183 6.06 5.54 -12.32
CA PHE A 183 5.15 6.45 -13.03
C PHE A 183 3.99 5.74 -13.71
N SER A 184 4.13 4.46 -14.09
CA SER A 184 3.05 3.71 -14.75
C SER A 184 1.84 3.49 -13.84
N TRP A 185 2.02 3.64 -12.53
CA TRP A 185 0.97 3.49 -11.52
C TRP A 185 0.19 4.78 -11.22
N LEU A 186 0.67 5.94 -11.69
CA LEU A 186 0.00 7.23 -11.47
C LEU A 186 -1.42 7.29 -12.04
N PRO A 187 -1.73 6.78 -13.24
CA PRO A 187 -3.10 6.82 -13.77
C PRO A 187 -4.09 6.06 -12.87
N VAL A 188 -3.70 4.88 -12.39
CA VAL A 188 -4.54 4.07 -11.50
C VAL A 188 -4.75 4.75 -10.15
N PHE A 189 -3.70 5.40 -9.62
CA PHE A 189 -3.78 6.21 -8.41
C PHE A 189 -4.73 7.42 -8.59
N VAL A 190 -4.62 8.13 -9.72
CA VAL A 190 -5.50 9.26 -10.09
C VAL A 190 -6.95 8.80 -10.24
N LEU A 191 -7.20 7.63 -10.83
CA LEU A 191 -8.53 7.06 -10.92
C LEU A 191 -9.13 6.85 -9.53
N GLY A 192 -8.35 6.34 -8.58
CA GLY A 192 -8.76 6.24 -7.17
C GLY A 192 -9.14 7.58 -6.55
N MET A 193 -8.34 8.63 -6.79
CA MET A 193 -8.63 9.99 -6.31
C MET A 193 -9.92 10.57 -6.93
N ALA A 194 -10.13 10.36 -8.23
CA ALA A 194 -11.31 10.82 -8.95
C ALA A 194 -12.58 10.13 -8.44
N LEU A 195 -12.51 8.83 -8.16
CA LEU A 195 -13.61 8.07 -7.56
C LEU A 195 -13.97 8.57 -6.16
N ALA A 196 -12.99 8.89 -5.32
CA ALA A 196 -13.23 9.45 -3.99
C ALA A 196 -13.83 10.86 -4.00
N SER A 197 -13.65 11.59 -5.11
CA SER A 197 -14.18 12.96 -5.28
C SER A 197 -15.64 12.98 -5.73
N ARG A 198 -16.22 11.82 -6.09
CA ARG A 198 -17.64 11.73 -6.45
C ARG A 198 -18.54 11.83 -5.20
N PRO A 199 -19.75 12.40 -5.34
CA PRO A 199 -20.70 12.45 -4.24
C PRO A 199 -21.00 11.03 -3.73
N PRO A 200 -21.18 10.85 -2.40
CA PRO A 200 -21.20 9.54 -1.75
C PRO A 200 -22.31 8.58 -2.23
N GLY A 201 -23.31 9.04 -2.99
CA GLY A 201 -24.46 8.25 -3.39
C GLY A 201 -24.17 7.00 -4.23
N LEU A 202 -23.01 6.90 -4.92
CA LEU A 202 -22.68 5.73 -5.74
C LEU A 202 -21.87 4.64 -5.00
N LEU A 203 -21.22 4.98 -3.89
CA LEU A 203 -20.30 4.07 -3.16
C LEU A 203 -20.81 3.70 -1.76
N THR A 204 -21.90 4.31 -1.29
CA THR A 204 -22.56 3.94 -0.03
C THR A 204 -23.44 2.69 -0.15
N ALA A 205 -23.67 2.18 -1.35
CA ALA A 205 -24.47 0.99 -1.60
C ALA A 205 -23.59 -0.28 -1.62
N ALA A 206 -23.15 -0.71 -0.43
CA ALA A 206 -23.04 -2.10 0.02
C ALA A 206 -21.93 -2.25 1.09
N PRO A 207 -22.28 -2.31 2.38
CA PRO A 207 -21.44 -3.05 3.30
C PRO A 207 -21.65 -4.54 3.02
N THR A 208 -20.84 -5.14 2.15
CA THR A 208 -20.65 -6.59 2.23
C THR A 208 -20.03 -6.84 3.60
N ARG A 209 -20.85 -7.31 4.55
CA ARG A 209 -20.45 -7.59 5.95
C ARG A 209 -19.13 -8.37 6.04
N TRP A 210 -18.83 -9.15 5.00
CA TRP A 210 -17.58 -9.88 4.85
C TRP A 210 -16.35 -8.99 4.66
N LEU A 211 -16.40 -7.91 3.85
CA LEU A 211 -15.27 -6.98 3.70
C LEU A 211 -14.97 -6.18 4.97
N THR A 212 -15.96 -6.03 5.86
CA THR A 212 -15.78 -5.43 7.18
C THR A 212 -15.33 -6.44 8.24
N ALA A 213 -15.05 -7.69 7.88
CA ALA A 213 -14.58 -8.69 8.83
C ALA A 213 -13.27 -8.21 9.51
N PRO A 214 -13.12 -8.37 10.84
CA PRO A 214 -11.96 -7.86 11.57
C PRO A 214 -10.62 -8.35 11.02
N ILE A 215 -10.59 -9.58 10.50
CA ILE A 215 -9.38 -10.16 9.90
C ILE A 215 -8.98 -9.43 8.61
N LEU A 216 -9.93 -9.13 7.72
CA LEU A 216 -9.66 -8.41 6.48
C LEU A 216 -9.26 -6.96 6.75
N VAL A 217 -9.96 -6.29 7.68
CA VAL A 217 -9.61 -4.94 8.11
C VAL A 217 -8.18 -4.93 8.66
N ARG A 218 -7.83 -5.90 9.50
CA ARG A 218 -6.48 -6.03 10.05
C ARG A 218 -5.44 -6.28 8.96
N LEU A 219 -5.72 -7.14 7.98
CA LEU A 219 -4.88 -7.32 6.78
C LEU A 219 -4.66 -6.00 6.04
N GLY A 220 -5.71 -5.17 5.93
CA GLY A 220 -5.63 -3.84 5.33
C GLY A 220 -4.72 -2.87 6.07
N VAL A 221 -4.80 -2.88 7.41
CA VAL A 221 -3.95 -2.06 8.28
C VAL A 221 -2.48 -2.47 8.14
N ILE A 222 -2.18 -3.78 8.09
CA ILE A 222 -0.82 -4.30 7.96
C ILE A 222 -0.34 -4.39 6.50
N GLY A 223 -1.12 -3.95 5.51
CA GLY A 223 -0.80 -4.15 4.09
C GLY A 223 0.53 -3.52 3.64
N TYR A 224 1.02 -2.48 4.32
CA TYR A 224 2.35 -1.93 4.08
C TYR A 224 3.48 -2.84 4.62
N PRO A 225 3.50 -3.20 5.92
CA PRO A 225 4.40 -4.24 6.44
C PRO A 225 4.36 -5.54 5.66
N LEU A 226 3.17 -5.94 5.21
CA LEU A 226 2.95 -7.16 4.45
C LEU A 226 3.76 -7.15 3.15
N TYR A 227 3.69 -6.05 2.40
CA TYR A 227 4.47 -5.90 1.16
C TYR A 227 5.97 -5.86 1.43
N LEU A 228 6.43 -5.17 2.47
CA LEU A 228 7.87 -5.11 2.77
C LEU A 228 8.46 -6.49 3.15
N LEU A 229 7.71 -7.28 3.92
CA LEU A 229 8.20 -8.55 4.46
C LEU A 229 7.97 -9.73 3.53
N GLN A 230 7.04 -9.65 2.58
CA GLN A 230 6.83 -10.73 1.61
C GLN A 230 8.11 -11.01 0.82
N ALA A 231 8.85 -9.98 0.42
CA ALA A 231 10.09 -10.12 -0.35
C ALA A 231 11.13 -10.92 0.46
N LEU A 232 11.24 -10.63 1.76
CA LEU A 232 12.15 -11.34 2.66
C LEU A 232 11.77 -12.82 2.81
N VAL A 233 10.48 -13.14 2.87
CA VAL A 233 10.01 -14.54 2.94
C VAL A 233 10.22 -15.26 1.61
N VAL A 234 9.84 -14.64 0.50
CA VAL A 234 9.91 -15.24 -0.83
C VAL A 234 11.34 -15.48 -1.28
N HIS A 235 12.22 -14.49 -1.11
CA HIS A 235 13.64 -14.65 -1.48
C HIS A 235 14.41 -15.49 -0.46
N GLY A 236 14.04 -15.42 0.83
CA GLY A 236 14.72 -16.17 1.90
C GLY A 236 14.41 -17.67 1.92
N PHE A 237 13.16 -18.06 1.65
CA PHE A 237 12.73 -19.46 1.67
C PHE A 237 12.51 -20.08 0.28
N GLY A 238 12.64 -19.27 -0.77
CA GLY A 238 12.40 -19.67 -2.14
C GLY A 238 10.92 -19.76 -2.51
N GLY A 239 10.65 -19.79 -3.82
CA GLY A 239 9.32 -20.01 -4.34
C GLY A 239 8.84 -21.45 -4.12
N VAL A 240 7.54 -21.61 -3.94
CA VAL A 240 6.91 -22.93 -3.84
C VAL A 240 6.45 -23.37 -5.23
N HIS A 241 6.78 -24.60 -5.63
CA HIS A 241 6.32 -25.18 -6.89
C HIS A 241 4.91 -25.74 -6.72
N ALA A 242 3.97 -25.47 -7.62
CA ALA A 242 2.65 -26.08 -7.55
C ALA A 242 2.70 -27.59 -7.87
N GLY A 243 1.61 -28.30 -7.57
CA GLY A 243 1.38 -29.67 -8.04
C GLY A 243 1.35 -30.75 -6.95
N THR A 244 1.65 -30.43 -5.68
CA THR A 244 1.49 -31.38 -4.57
C THR A 244 0.78 -30.74 -3.38
N VAL A 245 0.08 -31.57 -2.58
CA VAL A 245 -0.55 -31.12 -1.32
C VAL A 245 0.50 -30.57 -0.35
N SER A 246 1.68 -31.19 -0.28
CA SER A 246 2.80 -30.72 0.54
C SER A 246 3.21 -29.29 0.17
N ASN A 247 3.30 -29.00 -1.12
CA ASN A 247 3.64 -27.65 -1.59
C ASN A 247 2.51 -26.65 -1.31
N ALA A 248 1.24 -27.04 -1.48
CA ALA A 248 0.12 -26.18 -1.11
C ALA A 248 0.15 -25.81 0.39
N LEU A 249 0.43 -26.79 1.26
CA LEU A 249 0.59 -26.57 2.70
C LEU A 249 1.80 -25.67 3.02
N LEU A 250 2.91 -25.87 2.32
CA LEU A 250 4.10 -25.03 2.47
C LEU A 250 3.82 -23.58 2.05
N ALA A 251 3.13 -23.37 0.94
CA ALA A 251 2.74 -22.03 0.47
C ALA A 251 1.80 -21.34 1.46
N LEU A 252 0.82 -22.05 2.02
CA LEU A 252 -0.03 -21.54 3.09
C LEU A 252 0.79 -21.21 4.35
N GLY A 253 1.80 -22.02 4.66
CA GLY A 253 2.78 -21.76 5.72
C GLY A 253 3.53 -20.44 5.51
N TRP A 254 4.03 -20.19 4.29
CA TRP A 254 4.74 -18.94 3.96
C TRP A 254 3.83 -17.71 3.96
N ILE A 255 2.61 -17.83 3.45
CA ILE A 255 1.61 -16.74 3.54
C ILE A 255 1.31 -16.44 5.00
N GLY A 256 1.06 -17.48 5.81
CA GLY A 256 0.81 -17.35 7.25
C GLY A 256 1.97 -16.69 7.98
N LEU A 257 3.20 -17.15 7.72
CA LEU A 257 4.43 -16.58 8.26
C LEU A 257 4.57 -15.09 7.89
N THR A 258 4.34 -14.74 6.63
CA THR A 258 4.42 -13.35 6.14
C THR A 258 3.38 -12.48 6.85
N VAL A 259 2.14 -12.94 6.98
CA VAL A 259 1.07 -12.22 7.69
C VAL A 259 1.39 -12.03 9.17
N LEU A 260 1.90 -13.06 9.84
CA LEU A 260 2.29 -12.99 11.25
C LEU A 260 3.47 -12.04 11.46
N ALA A 261 4.51 -12.12 10.62
CA ALA A 261 5.66 -11.22 10.67
C ALA A 261 5.25 -9.77 10.40
N ALA A 262 4.37 -9.55 9.41
CA ALA A 262 3.82 -8.23 9.08
C ALA A 262 3.00 -7.63 10.21
N ASP A 263 2.15 -8.42 10.87
CA ASP A 263 1.40 -7.96 12.03
C ASP A 263 2.29 -7.68 13.24
N GLY A 264 3.29 -8.54 13.50
CA GLY A 264 4.29 -8.32 14.53
C GLY A 264 5.07 -7.03 14.30
N ALA A 265 5.62 -6.84 13.10
CA ALA A 265 6.35 -5.64 12.72
C ALA A 265 5.46 -4.40 12.78
N HIS A 266 4.20 -4.50 12.38
CA HIS A 266 3.25 -3.40 12.54
C HIS A 266 3.06 -3.01 14.01
N ARG A 267 2.78 -3.97 14.88
CA ARG A 267 2.45 -3.74 16.29
C ARG A 267 3.64 -3.30 17.13
N TYR A 268 4.78 -3.94 16.95
CA TYR A 268 5.97 -3.74 17.79
C TYR A 268 6.92 -2.69 17.24
N VAL A 269 6.89 -2.40 15.93
CA VAL A 269 7.76 -1.40 15.31
C VAL A 269 6.94 -0.23 14.76
N GLY A 270 5.99 -0.50 13.87
CA GLY A 270 5.24 0.52 13.15
C GLY A 270 4.47 1.48 14.05
N VAL A 271 3.61 0.95 14.93
CA VAL A 271 2.79 1.75 15.86
C VAL A 271 3.64 2.59 16.83
N PRO A 272 4.58 2.03 17.60
CA PRO A 272 5.35 2.82 18.56
C PRO A 272 6.24 3.86 17.86
N ALA A 273 6.90 3.49 16.76
CA ALA A 273 7.77 4.44 16.06
C ALA A 273 6.97 5.58 15.43
N ARG A 274 5.78 5.29 14.86
CA ARG A 274 4.88 6.33 14.35
C ARG A 274 4.46 7.31 15.45
N ARG A 275 4.12 6.80 16.64
CA ARG A 275 3.78 7.65 17.80
C ARG A 275 4.95 8.52 18.21
N ALA A 276 6.15 7.94 18.33
CA ALA A 276 7.35 8.68 18.69
C ALA A 276 7.65 9.82 17.70
N VAL A 277 7.57 9.56 16.39
CA VAL A 277 7.80 10.59 15.35
C VAL A 277 6.75 11.70 15.43
N LEU A 278 5.47 11.36 15.61
CA LEU A 278 4.41 12.36 15.73
C LEU A 278 4.52 13.19 17.01
N ASP A 279 4.93 12.59 18.12
CA ASP A 279 5.14 13.32 19.37
C ASP A 279 6.35 14.25 19.29
N LEU A 280 7.43 13.85 18.62
CA LEU A 280 8.56 14.73 18.31
C LEU A 280 8.11 15.94 17.45
N ALA A 281 7.29 15.70 16.42
CA ALA A 281 6.75 16.77 15.58
C ALA A 281 5.88 17.75 16.40
N ARG A 282 5.00 17.24 17.28
CA ARG A 282 4.17 18.08 18.16
C ARG A 282 5.02 18.91 19.13
N ARG A 283 6.11 18.34 19.68
CA ARG A 283 7.03 19.06 20.57
C ARG A 283 7.75 20.19 19.82
N ALA A 284 8.14 19.96 18.56
CA ALA A 284 8.74 21.00 17.72
C ALA A 284 7.76 22.15 17.46
N ASP A 285 6.50 21.85 17.10
CA ASP A 285 5.46 22.86 16.89
C ASP A 285 5.23 23.74 18.13
N ARG A 286 5.19 23.12 19.33
CA ARG A 286 5.03 23.85 20.60
C ARG A 286 6.19 24.79 20.92
N ARG A 287 7.42 24.44 20.51
CA ARG A 287 8.59 25.30 20.69
C ARG A 287 8.55 26.51 19.77
N THR A 288 8.12 26.31 18.52
CA THR A 288 7.97 27.39 17.53
C THR A 288 6.86 28.37 17.93
N ALA A 289 5.77 27.88 18.54
CA ALA A 289 4.66 28.74 18.98
C ALA A 289 4.98 29.61 20.21
N ARG A 290 6.09 29.36 20.91
CA ARG A 290 6.54 30.14 22.08
C ARG A 290 7.58 31.21 21.73
N ARG A 291 8.04 31.25 20.47
CA ARG A 291 8.96 32.26 19.95
C ARG A 291 8.16 33.26 19.13
#